data_AF-A0A5J6UIT6-F1
#
_entry.id   AF-A0A5J6UIT6-F1
#
_cell.length_a   1.000
_cell.length_b   1.000
_cell.length_c   1.000
_cell.angle_alpha   90.00
_cell.angle_beta   90.00
_cell.angle_gamma   90.00
#
_symmetry.space_group_name_H-M   'P 1'
#
loop_
_entity.id
_entity.type
_entity.pdbx_description
1 polymer ?
#
loop_
_entity_poly.entity_id
_entity_poly.type
_entity_poly.pdbx_seq_one_letter_code
_entity_poly.pdbx_strand_id
1 'polypeptide(L)'
;MRRPARPSGFGGTVVAEWQNVSAGYDLDALWSTDQITGAGQAWAGISAQRVGVEHLREWSPARYGDLDVTGGGRFTRDELSYDIYAQVASTLRRRGPGAPLGGLRARALIGAGASQSAGRMTVYHDAVLPQTAKVFDGYAFAVGSAPARRGTEPVFHILSETDVRSPERMPDTPVYRRWEVAGSAHSGWHGQAYRSSILARDLGEAPSYDCERPPFSRVPLHHVIAAAYAHLGRWIEDGTAPPSAPPLEFAPDGTLARDERGMAEGGVRLSQVEAPTALNTGQNTGETFCVLFGTHVPFGGAELAARYGTDARYTAAVLRSDARNLLAGHILPADAWANALAALDVDIPRS
;
A
#
# COMPACT_ATOMS: atom_id res chain seq x y z
N MET A 1 -13.31 10.57 -0.22
CA MET A 1 -13.29 10.11 -1.61
C MET A 1 -12.42 11.04 -2.44
N ARG A 2 -11.59 10.48 -3.33
CA ARG A 2 -10.68 11.19 -4.23
C ARG A 2 -10.78 10.54 -5.61
N ARG A 3 -10.71 11.32 -6.70
CA ARG A 3 -10.97 10.83 -8.07
C ARG A 3 -10.23 11.68 -9.11
N PRO A 4 -10.06 11.20 -10.35
CA PRO A 4 -9.40 11.98 -11.40
C PRO A 4 -10.09 13.33 -11.62
N ALA A 5 -9.31 14.38 -11.82
CA ALA A 5 -9.82 15.75 -11.96
C ALA A 5 -10.75 15.92 -13.16
N ARG A 6 -10.49 15.18 -14.25
CA ARG A 6 -11.34 15.13 -15.44
C ARG A 6 -12.10 13.81 -15.45
N PRO A 7 -13.44 13.80 -15.60
CA PRO A 7 -14.23 12.57 -15.69
C PRO A 7 -13.76 11.60 -16.78
N SER A 8 -13.26 12.11 -17.91
CA SER A 8 -12.72 11.30 -19.00
C SER A 8 -11.43 10.55 -18.65
N GLY A 9 -10.74 10.94 -17.57
CA GLY A 9 -9.58 10.22 -17.05
C GLY A 9 -9.93 9.05 -16.15
N PHE A 10 -11.21 8.83 -15.84
CA PHE A 10 -11.64 7.73 -14.97
C PHE A 10 -11.78 6.41 -15.74
N GLY A 11 -10.95 5.44 -15.39
CA GLY A 11 -10.89 4.10 -15.98
C GLY A 11 -11.93 3.11 -15.45
N GLY A 12 -12.86 3.52 -14.59
CA GLY A 12 -13.92 2.64 -14.08
C GLY A 12 -13.57 1.85 -12.81
N THR A 13 -12.32 1.85 -12.36
CA THR A 13 -11.90 1.17 -11.12
C THR A 13 -12.03 2.08 -9.91
N VAL A 14 -12.68 1.59 -8.85
CA VAL A 14 -12.76 2.26 -7.55
C VAL A 14 -12.08 1.39 -6.50
N VAL A 15 -11.14 1.97 -5.77
CA VAL A 15 -10.52 1.36 -4.58
C VAL A 15 -11.28 1.85 -3.35
N ALA A 16 -12.01 0.95 -2.70
CA ALA A 16 -12.70 1.18 -1.44
C ALA A 16 -11.79 0.70 -0.31
N GLU A 17 -11.13 1.62 0.37
CA GLU A 17 -10.17 1.32 1.43
C GLU A 17 -10.87 1.28 2.79
N TRP A 18 -10.75 0.17 3.51
CA TRP A 18 -11.04 0.14 4.94
C TRP A 18 -9.97 0.94 5.68
N GLN A 19 -10.36 2.11 6.21
CA GLN A 19 -9.44 3.02 6.91
C GLN A 19 -8.85 2.35 8.15
N ASN A 20 -7.53 2.35 8.23
CA ASN A 20 -6.82 1.76 9.36
C ASN A 20 -6.87 2.71 10.56
N VAL A 21 -7.14 2.19 11.76
CA VAL A 21 -7.28 3.00 12.98
C VAL A 21 -6.19 2.75 14.03
N SER A 22 -5.09 2.09 13.67
CA SER A 22 -4.01 1.72 14.60
C SER A 22 -3.31 2.92 15.24
N ALA A 23 -3.39 4.11 14.62
CA ALA A 23 -2.87 5.35 15.19
C ALA A 23 -3.88 6.12 16.06
N GLY A 24 -5.08 5.56 16.31
CA GLY A 24 -6.13 6.20 17.10
C GLY A 24 -7.10 7.07 16.29
N TYR A 25 -6.94 7.12 14.97
CA TYR A 25 -7.78 7.85 14.01
C TYR A 25 -7.71 7.18 12.64
N ASP A 26 -8.59 7.56 11.71
CA ASP A 26 -8.59 7.00 10.36
C ASP A 26 -7.33 7.39 9.56
N LEU A 27 -6.60 6.37 9.10
CA LEU A 27 -5.42 6.50 8.27
C LEU A 27 -5.74 6.22 6.79
N ASP A 28 -5.32 7.17 5.96
CA ASP A 28 -5.08 7.03 4.53
C ASP A 28 -3.86 6.11 4.24
N ALA A 29 -3.90 4.85 4.71
CA ALA A 29 -2.73 3.98 4.70
C ALA A 29 -2.29 3.56 3.28
N LEU A 30 -3.25 3.40 2.35
CA LEU A 30 -2.99 3.00 0.97
C LEU A 30 -3.18 4.13 -0.04
N TRP A 31 -3.48 5.33 0.43
CA TRP A 31 -3.65 6.47 -0.45
C TRP A 31 -2.30 6.91 -1.04
N SER A 32 -2.26 7.02 -2.36
CA SER A 32 -1.23 7.74 -3.08
C SER A 32 -1.84 8.46 -4.28
N THR A 33 -1.72 9.78 -4.33
CA THR A 33 -2.42 10.62 -5.32
C THR A 33 -2.06 10.24 -6.75
N ASP A 34 -0.76 10.23 -7.06
CA ASP A 34 -0.27 10.05 -8.43
C ASP A 34 -0.54 8.62 -8.92
N GLN A 35 -0.35 7.64 -8.05
CA GLN A 35 -0.51 6.22 -8.37
C GLN A 35 -1.97 5.78 -8.51
N ILE A 36 -2.90 6.41 -7.80
CA ILE A 36 -4.31 6.04 -7.88
C ILE A 36 -5.03 6.91 -8.91
N THR A 37 -5.03 8.23 -8.71
CA THR A 37 -5.81 9.12 -9.60
C THR A 37 -5.11 9.37 -10.92
N GLY A 38 -3.77 9.37 -10.95
CA GLY A 38 -3.00 9.42 -12.20
C GLY A 38 -3.15 8.13 -13.03
N ALA A 39 -3.37 6.98 -12.39
CA ALA A 39 -3.74 5.73 -13.06
C ALA A 39 -5.22 5.66 -13.48
N GLY A 40 -5.97 6.75 -13.31
CA GLY A 40 -7.38 6.84 -13.68
C GLY A 40 -8.34 6.14 -12.73
N GLN A 41 -7.91 5.79 -11.53
CA GLN A 41 -8.74 5.15 -10.51
C GLN A 41 -9.36 6.19 -9.58
N ALA A 42 -10.49 5.84 -8.97
CA ALA A 42 -11.05 6.60 -7.85
C ALA A 42 -10.79 5.84 -6.54
N TRP A 43 -10.76 6.58 -5.43
CA TRP A 43 -10.52 6.05 -4.10
C TRP A 43 -11.57 6.54 -3.11
N ALA A 44 -12.01 5.63 -2.24
CA ALA A 44 -12.94 5.90 -1.17
C ALA A 44 -12.45 5.24 0.12
N GLY A 45 -11.86 6.04 1.02
CA GLY A 45 -11.67 5.63 2.41
C GLY A 45 -13.01 5.49 3.12
N ILE A 46 -13.19 4.36 3.81
CA ILE A 46 -14.39 4.02 4.58
C ILE A 46 -14.00 3.91 6.06
N SER A 47 -14.49 4.88 6.85
CA SER A 47 -14.45 4.88 8.31
C SER A 47 -15.46 3.88 8.86
N ALA A 48 -15.03 2.63 9.05
CA ALA A 48 -15.91 1.55 9.49
C ALA A 48 -15.81 1.24 10.99
N GLN A 49 -14.84 1.85 11.70
CA GLN A 49 -14.50 1.50 13.07
C GLN A 49 -14.79 2.66 14.02
N ARG A 50 -15.21 2.32 15.25
CA ARG A 50 -15.57 3.27 16.30
C ARG A 50 -14.44 4.24 16.61
N VAL A 51 -13.19 3.76 16.67
CA VAL A 51 -12.02 4.61 16.98
C VAL A 51 -11.88 5.76 15.97
N GLY A 52 -11.94 5.48 14.67
CA GLY A 52 -11.83 6.51 13.63
C GLY A 52 -13.01 7.49 13.66
N VAL A 53 -14.22 6.97 13.84
CA VAL A 53 -15.44 7.79 13.89
C VAL A 53 -15.50 8.68 15.13
N GLU A 54 -15.13 8.19 16.31
CA GLU A 54 -15.06 9.02 17.53
C GLU A 54 -14.03 10.14 17.38
N HIS A 55 -12.85 9.84 16.81
CA HIS A 55 -11.86 10.89 16.53
C HIS A 55 -12.43 11.97 15.59
N LEU A 56 -13.17 11.59 14.53
CA LEU A 56 -13.82 12.56 13.64
C LEU A 56 -14.89 13.40 14.36
N ARG A 57 -15.67 12.78 15.27
CA ARG A 57 -16.67 13.47 16.08
C ARG A 57 -16.03 14.53 16.97
N GLU A 58 -14.89 14.23 17.57
CA GLU A 58 -14.13 15.16 18.41
C GLU A 58 -13.45 16.26 17.57
N TRP A 59 -12.82 15.89 16.46
CA TRP A 59 -12.06 16.81 15.61
C TRP A 59 -12.94 17.85 14.91
N SER A 60 -14.14 17.46 14.46
CA SER A 60 -15.08 18.39 13.82
C SER A 60 -16.54 18.05 14.20
N PRO A 61 -16.97 18.40 15.42
CA PRO A 61 -18.30 18.05 15.94
C PRO A 61 -19.45 18.58 15.08
N ALA A 62 -19.31 19.79 14.53
CA ALA A 62 -20.33 20.40 13.67
C ALA A 62 -20.61 19.60 12.38
N ARG A 63 -19.64 18.80 11.92
CA ARG A 63 -19.76 18.01 10.69
C ARG A 63 -20.04 16.53 10.96
N TYR A 64 -19.47 16.00 12.04
CA TYR A 64 -19.43 14.56 12.27
C TYR A 64 -20.06 14.12 13.60
N GLY A 65 -20.47 15.05 14.48
CA GLY A 65 -20.88 14.76 15.85
C GLY A 65 -22.01 13.73 15.99
N ASP A 66 -22.90 13.67 14.98
CA ASP A 66 -24.04 12.75 14.93
C ASP A 66 -23.71 11.39 14.31
N LEU A 67 -22.47 11.15 13.85
CA LEU A 67 -22.07 9.84 13.36
C LEU A 67 -22.07 8.82 14.50
N ASP A 68 -22.65 7.66 14.22
CA ASP A 68 -22.66 6.52 15.14
C ASP A 68 -22.47 5.22 14.37
N VAL A 69 -21.46 4.45 14.78
CA VAL A 69 -21.14 3.12 14.25
C VAL A 69 -21.38 2.01 15.27
N THR A 70 -22.06 2.34 16.38
CA THR A 70 -22.36 1.42 17.48
C THR A 70 -23.84 1.02 17.56
N GLY A 71 -24.70 1.59 16.72
CA GLY A 71 -26.13 1.31 16.71
C GLY A 71 -26.80 1.71 18.02
N GLY A 72 -26.57 2.95 18.46
CA GLY A 72 -27.06 3.50 19.72
C GLY A 72 -26.38 2.91 20.95
N GLY A 73 -25.09 2.56 20.85
CA GLY A 73 -24.32 1.96 21.94
C GLY A 73 -24.54 0.46 22.14
N ARG A 74 -25.30 -0.21 21.27
CA ARG A 74 -25.59 -1.65 21.37
C ARG A 74 -24.40 -2.54 20.95
N PHE A 75 -23.58 -2.05 20.02
CA PHE A 75 -22.48 -2.79 19.40
C PHE A 75 -21.19 -1.98 19.51
N THR A 76 -20.54 -2.03 20.68
CA THR A 76 -19.41 -1.16 21.02
C THR A 76 -18.04 -1.73 20.67
N ARG A 77 -17.99 -2.99 20.25
CA ARG A 77 -16.75 -3.70 19.87
C ARG A 77 -16.71 -3.92 18.37
N ASP A 78 -17.17 -2.91 17.64
CA ASP A 78 -16.91 -2.81 16.21
C ASP A 78 -17.61 -3.93 15.41
N GLU A 79 -18.67 -4.54 15.97
CA GLU A 79 -19.41 -5.64 15.35
C GLU A 79 -20.08 -5.20 14.03
N LEU A 80 -20.58 -3.96 13.99
CA LEU A 80 -21.25 -3.38 12.81
C LEU A 80 -20.29 -2.99 11.68
N SER A 81 -18.99 -2.93 11.93
CA SER A 81 -18.00 -2.45 10.96
C SER A 81 -18.03 -3.18 9.61
N TYR A 82 -18.28 -4.50 9.60
CA TYR A 82 -18.35 -5.29 8.38
C TYR A 82 -19.55 -4.92 7.52
N ASP A 83 -20.70 -4.71 8.17
CA ASP A 83 -21.93 -4.27 7.52
C ASP A 83 -21.79 -2.83 7.03
N ILE A 84 -21.20 -1.95 7.83
CA ILE A 84 -20.92 -0.57 7.43
C ILE A 84 -20.01 -0.55 6.20
N TYR A 85 -18.92 -1.33 6.21
CA TYR A 85 -17.99 -1.41 5.09
C TYR A 85 -18.68 -1.89 3.81
N ALA A 86 -19.47 -2.97 3.89
CA ALA A 86 -20.22 -3.50 2.75
C ALA A 86 -21.31 -2.53 2.26
N GLN A 87 -22.06 -1.90 3.16
CA GLN A 87 -23.13 -0.97 2.79
C GLN A 87 -22.56 0.28 2.12
N VAL A 88 -21.53 0.90 2.70
CA VAL A 88 -20.87 2.06 2.09
C VAL A 88 -20.28 1.69 0.73
N ALA A 89 -19.62 0.54 0.61
CA ALA A 89 -19.12 0.07 -0.68
C ALA A 89 -20.24 -0.14 -1.71
N SER A 90 -21.40 -0.67 -1.31
CA SER A 90 -22.56 -0.82 -2.19
C SER A 90 -23.07 0.54 -2.71
N THR A 91 -23.01 1.60 -1.88
CA THR A 91 -23.41 2.95 -2.34
C THR A 91 -22.52 3.49 -3.47
N LEU A 92 -21.27 3.03 -3.59
CA LEU A 92 -20.36 3.44 -4.66
C LEU A 92 -20.81 2.96 -6.04
N ARG A 93 -21.72 1.98 -6.11
CA ARG A 93 -22.32 1.52 -7.38
C ARG A 93 -23.58 2.31 -7.79
N ARG A 94 -24.14 3.11 -6.88
CA ARG A 94 -25.38 3.85 -7.14
C ARG A 94 -25.17 4.90 -8.24
N ARG A 95 -26.25 5.18 -8.97
CA ARG A 95 -26.30 6.21 -10.02
C ARG A 95 -27.42 7.19 -9.75
N GLY A 96 -27.32 8.36 -10.39
CA GLY A 96 -28.32 9.41 -10.33
C GLY A 96 -27.99 10.50 -9.30
N PRO A 97 -28.94 11.42 -9.05
CA PRO A 97 -28.76 12.50 -8.09
C PRO A 97 -28.33 11.97 -6.72
N GLY A 98 -27.27 12.55 -6.15
CA GLY A 98 -26.73 12.15 -4.84
C GLY A 98 -25.82 10.91 -4.85
N ALA A 99 -25.49 10.33 -6.00
CA ALA A 99 -24.51 9.25 -6.07
C ALA A 99 -23.12 9.73 -5.60
N PRO A 100 -22.41 8.98 -4.73
CA PRO A 100 -21.10 9.40 -4.20
C PRO A 100 -20.06 9.67 -5.30
N LEU A 101 -20.10 8.88 -6.38
CA LEU A 101 -19.22 9.04 -7.54
C LEU A 101 -19.69 10.11 -8.53
N GLY A 102 -20.80 10.80 -8.27
CA GLY A 102 -21.45 11.71 -9.20
C GLY A 102 -21.82 11.00 -10.51
N GLY A 103 -21.36 11.54 -11.65
CA GLY A 103 -21.60 10.95 -12.97
C GLY A 103 -20.69 9.75 -13.33
N LEU A 104 -19.74 9.38 -12.48
CA LEU A 104 -18.81 8.27 -12.77
C LEU A 104 -19.47 6.92 -12.46
N ARG A 105 -19.14 5.91 -13.28
CA ARG A 105 -19.64 4.53 -13.13
C ARG A 105 -18.52 3.60 -12.69
N ALA A 106 -18.60 3.04 -11.48
CA ALA A 106 -17.74 1.93 -11.09
C ALA A 106 -18.03 0.68 -11.97
N ARG A 107 -17.01 0.21 -12.69
CA ARG A 107 -17.00 -1.07 -13.41
C ARG A 107 -16.36 -2.16 -12.56
N ALA A 108 -15.26 -1.81 -11.88
CA ALA A 108 -14.58 -2.64 -10.91
C ALA A 108 -14.56 -1.94 -9.54
N LEU A 109 -14.99 -2.63 -8.50
CA LEU A 109 -14.91 -2.18 -7.11
C LEU A 109 -13.96 -3.08 -6.32
N ILE A 110 -12.79 -2.56 -5.98
CA ILE A 110 -11.75 -3.26 -5.21
C ILE A 110 -11.93 -2.94 -3.74
N GLY A 111 -12.06 -3.97 -2.89
CA GLY A 111 -11.92 -3.79 -1.45
C GLY A 111 -10.45 -3.80 -1.06
N ALA A 112 -9.97 -2.80 -0.32
CA ALA A 112 -8.56 -2.68 0.05
C ALA A 112 -8.35 -2.44 1.55
N GLY A 113 -7.34 -3.06 2.13
CA GLY A 113 -7.01 -2.91 3.55
C GLY A 113 -5.52 -3.06 3.79
N ALA A 114 -5.02 -2.37 4.82
CA ALA A 114 -3.62 -2.35 5.19
C ALA A 114 -3.42 -2.71 6.66
N SER A 115 -2.43 -3.55 6.98
CA SER A 115 -2.06 -3.83 8.38
C SER A 115 -3.27 -4.34 9.18
N GLN A 116 -3.68 -3.66 10.26
CA GLN A 116 -4.90 -4.01 11.00
C GLN A 116 -6.14 -4.08 10.11
N SER A 117 -6.34 -3.15 9.16
CA SER A 117 -7.55 -3.18 8.32
C SER A 117 -7.51 -4.32 7.29
N ALA A 118 -6.32 -4.79 6.90
CA ALA A 118 -6.17 -6.04 6.15
C ALA A 118 -6.61 -7.26 6.99
N GLY A 119 -6.31 -7.27 8.29
CA GLY A 119 -6.80 -8.28 9.23
C GLY A 119 -8.33 -8.30 9.36
N ARG A 120 -8.95 -7.13 9.47
CA ARG A 120 -10.43 -7.00 9.45
C ARG A 120 -11.00 -7.49 8.13
N MET A 121 -10.39 -7.11 7.01
CA MET A 121 -10.80 -7.58 5.70
C MET A 121 -10.60 -9.09 5.51
N THR A 122 -9.62 -9.69 6.17
CA THR A 122 -9.43 -11.15 6.18
C THR A 122 -10.66 -11.82 6.80
N VAL A 123 -11.12 -11.32 7.95
CA VAL A 123 -12.36 -11.79 8.59
C VAL A 123 -13.58 -11.53 7.72
N TYR A 124 -13.67 -10.35 7.09
CA TYR A 124 -14.76 -10.05 6.16
C TYR A 124 -14.82 -11.07 5.02
N HIS A 125 -13.69 -11.34 4.37
CA HIS A 125 -13.61 -12.25 3.23
C HIS A 125 -13.88 -13.71 3.61
N ASP A 126 -13.37 -14.17 4.76
CA ASP A 126 -13.42 -15.58 5.15
C ASP A 126 -14.72 -15.94 5.86
N ALA A 127 -15.24 -15.06 6.71
CA ALA A 127 -16.40 -15.35 7.56
C ALA A 127 -17.66 -14.61 7.13
N VAL A 128 -17.58 -13.35 6.68
CA VAL A 128 -18.78 -12.52 6.42
C VAL A 128 -19.27 -12.64 4.98
N LEU A 129 -18.37 -12.59 4.01
CA LEU A 129 -18.70 -12.65 2.58
C LEU A 129 -19.51 -13.91 2.21
N PRO A 130 -19.23 -15.13 2.71
CA PRO A 130 -20.05 -16.31 2.42
C PRO A 130 -21.51 -16.22 2.88
N GLN A 131 -21.82 -15.28 3.78
CA GLN A 131 -23.15 -15.09 4.37
C GLN A 131 -23.89 -13.90 3.75
N THR A 132 -23.28 -13.19 2.80
CA THR A 132 -23.80 -11.93 2.25
C THR A 132 -23.71 -11.90 0.73
N ALA A 133 -24.38 -10.93 0.11
CA ALA A 133 -24.20 -10.68 -1.31
C ALA A 133 -22.81 -10.08 -1.56
N LYS A 134 -22.14 -10.53 -2.63
CA LYS A 134 -20.85 -9.97 -3.06
C LYS A 134 -20.99 -8.49 -3.41
N VAL A 135 -20.24 -7.63 -2.73
CA VAL A 135 -20.21 -6.17 -2.98
C VAL A 135 -18.98 -5.74 -3.78
N PHE A 136 -17.82 -6.30 -3.45
CA PHE A 136 -16.54 -6.04 -4.12
C PHE A 136 -16.28 -7.06 -5.21
N ASP A 137 -15.65 -6.66 -6.31
CA ASP A 137 -15.32 -7.54 -7.42
C ASP A 137 -14.03 -8.32 -7.19
N GLY A 138 -13.09 -7.74 -6.45
CA GLY A 138 -11.84 -8.34 -5.99
C GLY A 138 -11.26 -7.60 -4.77
N TYR A 139 -10.21 -8.15 -4.18
CA TYR A 139 -9.69 -7.71 -2.89
C TYR A 139 -8.17 -7.53 -2.91
N ALA A 140 -7.69 -6.45 -2.30
CA ALA A 140 -6.27 -6.18 -2.13
C ALA A 140 -5.89 -6.05 -0.65
N PHE A 141 -4.92 -6.84 -0.22
CA PHE A 141 -4.41 -6.86 1.14
C PHE A 141 -2.96 -6.38 1.12
N ALA A 142 -2.68 -5.28 1.80
CA ALA A 142 -1.35 -4.71 1.85
C ALA A 142 -0.78 -4.81 3.27
N VAL A 143 0.51 -5.16 3.39
CA VAL A 143 1.28 -5.08 4.64
C VAL A 143 0.56 -5.67 5.86
N GLY A 144 -0.11 -6.81 5.68
CA GLY A 144 -1.00 -7.39 6.69
C GLY A 144 -1.43 -8.80 6.28
N SER A 145 -2.34 -9.42 7.03
CA SER A 145 -2.81 -10.76 6.65
C SER A 145 -3.70 -10.71 5.41
N ALA A 146 -3.68 -11.81 4.66
CA ALA A 146 -4.62 -12.07 3.57
C ALA A 146 -5.44 -13.33 3.88
N PRO A 147 -6.58 -13.52 3.18
CA PRO A 147 -7.50 -14.62 3.42
C PRO A 147 -6.91 -15.99 3.13
N ALA A 148 -7.29 -16.98 3.94
CA ALA A 148 -6.93 -18.39 3.74
C ALA A 148 -8.02 -19.15 2.97
N ARG A 149 -9.27 -18.67 2.98
CA ARG A 149 -10.37 -19.27 2.24
C ARG A 149 -10.11 -19.14 0.74
N ARG A 150 -10.19 -20.26 0.02
CA ARG A 150 -10.21 -20.26 -1.44
C ARG A 150 -11.61 -19.89 -1.92
N GLY A 151 -11.78 -18.61 -2.27
CA GLY A 151 -12.98 -18.07 -2.91
C GLY A 151 -12.93 -18.20 -4.43
N THR A 152 -13.86 -17.51 -5.10
CA THR A 152 -13.84 -17.32 -6.56
C THR A 152 -13.40 -15.91 -6.94
N GLU A 153 -13.30 -15.03 -5.94
CA GLU A 153 -12.95 -13.63 -6.09
C GLU A 153 -11.43 -13.47 -6.23
N PRO A 154 -10.96 -12.62 -7.16
CA PRO A 154 -9.56 -12.23 -7.24
C PRO A 154 -9.05 -11.62 -5.93
N VAL A 155 -7.94 -12.15 -5.41
CA VAL A 155 -7.24 -11.67 -4.22
C VAL A 155 -5.80 -11.34 -4.59
N PHE A 156 -5.37 -10.12 -4.26
CA PHE A 156 -3.99 -9.66 -4.39
C PHE A 156 -3.41 -9.37 -3.00
N HIS A 157 -2.32 -10.02 -2.65
CA HIS A 157 -1.62 -9.83 -1.39
C HIS A 157 -0.24 -9.18 -1.64
N ILE A 158 -0.04 -7.99 -1.10
CA ILE A 158 1.18 -7.20 -1.29
C ILE A 158 1.84 -7.02 0.07
N LEU A 159 3.06 -7.53 0.23
CA LEU A 159 3.81 -7.44 1.48
C LEU A 159 5.08 -6.62 1.30
N SER A 160 5.39 -5.84 2.34
CA SER A 160 6.71 -5.25 2.46
C SER A 160 7.72 -6.28 2.99
N GLU A 161 9.02 -5.97 2.94
CA GLU A 161 10.05 -6.80 3.58
C GLU A 161 9.77 -6.98 5.09
N THR A 162 9.27 -5.95 5.77
CA THR A 162 8.90 -5.99 7.20
C THR A 162 7.85 -7.06 7.52
N ASP A 163 6.95 -7.34 6.58
CA ASP A 163 5.77 -8.17 6.82
C ASP A 163 5.99 -9.65 6.49
N VAL A 164 7.08 -9.98 5.79
CA VAL A 164 7.42 -11.35 5.43
C VAL A 164 8.25 -11.97 6.55
N ARG A 165 7.56 -12.61 7.50
CA ARG A 165 8.16 -13.18 8.72
C ARG A 165 8.35 -14.70 8.71
N SER A 166 7.89 -15.36 7.65
CA SER A 166 7.97 -16.81 7.50
C SER A 166 8.14 -17.17 6.02
N PRO A 167 8.90 -18.23 5.70
CA PRO A 167 8.95 -18.78 4.35
C PRO A 167 7.65 -19.48 3.95
N GLU A 168 6.77 -19.79 4.91
CA GLU A 168 5.45 -20.36 4.65
C GLU A 168 4.57 -19.34 3.94
N ARG A 169 4.07 -19.74 2.77
CA ARG A 169 3.25 -18.89 1.92
C ARG A 169 2.24 -19.72 1.15
N MET A 170 1.07 -19.14 0.94
CA MET A 170 0.13 -19.71 -0.01
C MET A 170 0.70 -19.54 -1.43
N PRO A 171 0.76 -20.60 -2.25
CA PRO A 171 1.19 -20.47 -3.63
C PRO A 171 0.16 -19.66 -4.43
N ASP A 172 0.64 -19.06 -5.52
CA ASP A 172 -0.20 -18.44 -6.53
C ASP A 172 -1.27 -19.39 -7.08
N THR A 173 -2.46 -18.87 -7.37
CA THR A 173 -3.60 -19.65 -7.89
C THR A 173 -4.33 -18.88 -8.99
N PRO A 174 -5.31 -19.46 -9.69
CA PRO A 174 -6.13 -18.71 -10.65
C PRO A 174 -6.92 -17.53 -10.07
N VAL A 175 -6.97 -17.37 -8.73
CA VAL A 175 -7.67 -16.26 -8.03
C VAL A 175 -6.83 -15.62 -6.92
N TYR A 176 -5.56 -16.02 -6.76
CA TYR A 176 -4.66 -15.45 -5.75
C TYR A 176 -3.29 -15.12 -6.32
N ARG A 177 -2.82 -13.91 -6.03
CA ARG A 177 -1.45 -13.45 -6.32
C ARG A 177 -0.82 -12.85 -5.08
N ARG A 178 0.45 -13.16 -4.84
CA ARG A 178 1.24 -12.57 -3.75
C ARG A 178 2.54 -11.98 -4.28
N TRP A 179 2.80 -10.72 -3.92
CA TRP A 179 4.07 -10.03 -4.17
C TRP A 179 4.70 -9.60 -2.86
N GLU A 180 6.01 -9.76 -2.77
CA GLU A 180 6.84 -9.41 -1.60
C GLU A 180 7.94 -8.45 -2.09
N VAL A 181 8.06 -7.28 -1.47
CA VAL A 181 8.89 -6.19 -2.01
C VAL A 181 10.15 -5.99 -1.16
N ALA A 182 11.30 -6.33 -1.73
CA ALA A 182 12.60 -6.23 -1.06
C ALA A 182 12.94 -4.79 -0.69
N GLY A 183 13.56 -4.62 0.48
CA GLY A 183 13.99 -3.34 1.04
C GLY A 183 12.86 -2.45 1.53
N SER A 184 11.60 -2.76 1.28
CA SER A 184 10.45 -1.92 1.64
C SER A 184 10.00 -2.12 3.08
N ALA A 185 9.36 -1.10 3.65
CA ALA A 185 8.87 -1.13 5.02
C ALA A 185 7.35 -1.11 5.11
N HIS A 186 6.81 -1.67 6.20
CA HIS A 186 5.38 -1.68 6.52
C HIS A 186 4.77 -0.27 6.50
N SER A 187 5.49 0.72 7.05
CA SER A 187 5.18 2.14 6.95
C SER A 187 6.44 2.94 6.59
N GLY A 188 6.83 2.86 5.32
CA GLY A 188 7.97 3.58 4.76
C GLY A 188 7.75 5.09 4.54
N TRP A 189 8.76 5.74 3.97
CA TRP A 189 8.85 7.20 3.87
C TRP A 189 7.67 7.87 3.16
N HIS A 190 7.23 7.34 2.02
CA HIS A 190 6.21 7.98 1.20
C HIS A 190 4.92 8.29 2.00
N GLY A 191 4.41 7.28 2.72
CA GLY A 191 3.21 7.46 3.54
C GLY A 191 3.45 8.41 4.72
N GLN A 192 4.65 8.42 5.31
CA GLN A 192 4.98 9.31 6.42
C GLN A 192 5.12 10.77 5.97
N ALA A 193 5.81 11.00 4.85
CA ALA A 193 5.95 12.31 4.24
C ALA A 193 4.59 12.89 3.84
N TYR A 194 3.72 12.09 3.21
CA TYR A 194 2.36 12.50 2.88
C TYR A 194 1.56 12.94 4.11
N ARG A 195 1.59 12.14 5.18
CA ARG A 195 0.80 12.40 6.39
C ARG A 195 1.37 13.52 7.25
N SER A 196 2.66 13.83 7.18
CA SER A 196 3.31 14.81 8.06
C SER A 196 2.55 16.14 8.19
N SER A 197 2.19 16.76 7.06
CA SER A 197 1.44 18.04 7.08
C SER A 197 0.00 17.90 7.60
N ILE A 198 -0.63 16.74 7.37
CA ILE A 198 -1.97 16.43 7.86
C ILE A 198 -1.95 16.27 9.37
N LEU A 199 -0.95 15.55 9.90
CA LEU A 199 -0.76 15.35 11.33
C LEU A 199 -0.43 16.65 12.04
N ALA A 200 0.42 17.51 11.46
CA ALA A 200 0.66 18.83 12.01
C ALA A 200 -0.62 19.68 12.07
N ARG A 201 -1.48 19.60 11.04
CA ARG A 201 -2.78 20.29 11.03
C ARG A 201 -3.75 19.74 12.09
N ASP A 202 -3.84 18.43 12.20
CA ASP A 202 -4.90 17.76 12.98
C ASP A 202 -4.52 17.52 14.44
N LEU A 203 -3.23 17.29 14.71
CA LEU A 203 -2.68 16.93 16.03
C LEU A 203 -1.72 17.99 16.59
N GLY A 204 -1.44 19.07 15.84
CA GLY A 204 -0.53 20.16 16.24
C GLY A 204 0.92 19.95 15.80
N GLU A 205 1.40 18.71 15.79
CA GLU A 205 2.72 18.34 15.26
C GLU A 205 2.74 16.93 14.68
N ALA A 206 3.70 16.66 13.79
CA ALA A 206 3.96 15.30 13.33
C ALA A 206 4.81 14.56 14.39
N PRO A 207 4.47 13.31 14.76
CA PRO A 207 5.24 12.54 15.72
C PRO A 207 6.70 12.36 15.29
N SER A 208 7.63 12.57 16.21
CA SER A 208 9.01 12.09 16.07
C SER A 208 9.13 10.67 16.62
N TYR A 209 10.07 9.88 16.08
CA TYR A 209 10.31 8.52 16.53
C TYR A 209 11.80 8.31 16.83
N ASP A 210 12.10 7.81 18.02
CA ASP A 210 13.43 7.39 18.46
C ASP A 210 13.66 5.90 18.13
N CYS A 211 14.09 5.68 16.88
CA CYS A 211 14.42 4.35 16.38
C CYS A 211 15.92 4.11 16.47
N GLU A 212 16.31 2.85 16.70
CA GLU A 212 17.72 2.44 16.81
C GLU A 212 18.52 2.78 15.55
N ARG A 213 17.88 2.68 14.37
CA ARG A 213 18.45 3.05 13.08
C ARG A 213 17.62 4.15 12.42
N PRO A 214 18.22 4.99 11.54
CA PRO A 214 17.50 6.03 10.82
C PRO A 214 16.26 5.45 10.10
N PRO A 215 15.04 5.84 10.50
CA PRO A 215 13.83 5.13 10.10
C PRO A 215 13.39 5.49 8.69
N PHE A 216 12.38 4.74 8.23
CA PHE A 216 11.64 4.94 6.99
C PHE A 216 12.43 4.57 5.74
N SER A 217 12.36 3.30 5.37
CA SER A 217 12.84 2.84 4.06
C SER A 217 12.28 3.73 2.94
N ARG A 218 13.15 4.00 1.95
CA ARG A 218 12.83 4.77 0.75
C ARG A 218 12.41 3.91 -0.44
N VAL A 219 12.33 2.58 -0.29
CA VAL A 219 11.77 1.73 -1.36
C VAL A 219 10.28 2.06 -1.54
N PRO A 220 9.85 2.47 -2.75
CA PRO A 220 8.50 2.97 -3.00
C PRO A 220 7.50 1.82 -3.13
N LEU A 221 7.09 1.23 -2.00
CA LEU A 221 6.07 0.17 -1.96
C LEU A 221 4.76 0.57 -2.68
N HIS A 222 4.41 1.85 -2.62
CA HIS A 222 3.24 2.41 -3.28
C HIS A 222 3.25 2.25 -4.82
N HIS A 223 4.41 2.18 -5.48
CA HIS A 223 4.49 1.86 -6.91
C HIS A 223 3.99 0.42 -7.19
N VAL A 224 4.39 -0.52 -6.34
CA VAL A 224 3.99 -1.94 -6.47
C VAL A 224 2.52 -2.13 -6.13
N ILE A 225 2.00 -1.41 -5.13
CA ILE A 225 0.57 -1.38 -4.80
C ILE A 225 -0.25 -0.83 -5.97
N ALA A 226 0.21 0.25 -6.62
CA ALA A 226 -0.45 0.82 -7.80
C ALA A 226 -0.54 -0.17 -8.95
N ALA A 227 0.58 -0.83 -9.26
CA ALA A 227 0.62 -1.88 -10.26
C ALA A 227 -0.33 -3.03 -9.90
N ALA A 228 -0.35 -3.47 -8.64
CA ALA A 228 -1.26 -4.50 -8.17
C ALA A 228 -2.73 -4.11 -8.36
N TYR A 229 -3.13 -2.86 -8.07
CA TYR A 229 -4.48 -2.37 -8.34
C TYR A 229 -4.82 -2.35 -9.84
N ALA A 230 -3.88 -1.93 -10.68
CA ALA A 230 -4.08 -1.93 -12.13
C ALA A 230 -4.26 -3.35 -12.68
N HIS A 231 -3.46 -4.32 -12.21
CA HIS A 231 -3.63 -5.73 -12.55
C HIS A 231 -4.93 -6.29 -12.01
N LEU A 232 -5.29 -5.99 -10.75
CA LEU A 232 -6.54 -6.45 -10.15
C LEU A 232 -7.76 -5.91 -10.91
N GLY A 233 -7.69 -4.66 -11.38
CA GLY A 233 -8.72 -4.08 -12.26
C GLY A 233 -8.92 -4.88 -13.54
N ARG A 234 -7.83 -5.23 -14.25
CA ARG A 234 -7.91 -6.10 -15.45
C ARG A 234 -8.41 -7.50 -15.12
N TRP A 235 -7.90 -8.08 -14.05
CA TRP A 235 -8.30 -9.41 -13.59
C TRP A 235 -9.81 -9.49 -13.33
N ILE A 236 -10.38 -8.43 -12.75
CA ILE A 236 -11.82 -8.28 -12.55
C ILE A 236 -12.58 -8.10 -13.87
N GLU A 237 -12.10 -7.23 -14.75
CA GLU A 237 -12.85 -6.82 -15.95
C GLU A 237 -12.82 -7.88 -17.06
N ASP A 238 -11.70 -8.56 -17.28
CA ASP A 238 -11.51 -9.47 -18.41
C ASP A 238 -10.84 -10.82 -18.06
N GLY A 239 -10.53 -11.06 -16.78
CA GLY A 239 -9.92 -12.32 -16.34
C GLY A 239 -8.41 -12.41 -16.55
N THR A 240 -7.74 -11.34 -17.02
CA THR A 240 -6.27 -11.32 -17.17
C THR A 240 -5.60 -11.39 -15.80
N ALA A 241 -5.04 -12.55 -15.47
CA ALA A 241 -4.34 -12.75 -14.21
C ALA A 241 -3.08 -11.88 -14.11
N PRO A 242 -2.76 -11.32 -12.93
CA PRO A 242 -1.49 -10.64 -12.70
C PRO A 242 -0.29 -11.58 -12.88
N PRO A 243 0.90 -11.05 -13.21
CA PRO A 243 2.11 -11.86 -13.22
C PRO A 243 2.48 -12.32 -11.81
N SER A 244 3.14 -13.46 -11.72
CA SER A 244 3.77 -13.94 -10.49
C SER A 244 5.06 -13.15 -10.22
N ALA A 245 5.45 -13.04 -8.96
CA ALA A 245 6.75 -12.49 -8.56
C ALA A 245 7.55 -13.53 -7.76
N PRO A 246 8.89 -13.51 -7.83
CA PRO A 246 9.70 -14.34 -6.94
C PRO A 246 9.46 -13.93 -5.47
N PRO A 247 9.41 -14.90 -4.54
CA PRO A 247 9.34 -14.60 -3.12
C PRO A 247 10.65 -14.00 -2.60
N LEU A 248 10.60 -13.34 -1.44
CA LEU A 248 11.79 -13.10 -0.63
C LEU A 248 12.38 -14.42 -0.13
N GLU A 249 13.70 -14.45 -0.12
CA GLU A 249 14.49 -15.61 0.25
C GLU A 249 14.78 -15.63 1.75
N PHE A 250 14.96 -16.83 2.29
CA PHE A 250 15.22 -17.07 3.71
C PHE A 250 16.55 -17.80 3.86
N ALA A 251 17.35 -17.35 4.82
CA ALA A 251 18.56 -18.03 5.24
C ALA A 251 18.23 -19.29 6.07
N PRO A 252 19.19 -20.21 6.26
CA PRO A 252 18.96 -21.44 7.03
C PRO A 252 18.53 -21.22 8.49
N ASP A 253 18.83 -20.06 9.06
CA ASP A 253 18.43 -19.67 10.42
C ASP A 253 16.99 -19.13 10.52
N GLY A 254 16.26 -19.11 9.40
CA GLY A 254 14.87 -18.64 9.33
C GLY A 254 14.72 -17.12 9.25
N THR A 255 15.82 -16.37 9.19
CA THR A 255 15.79 -14.94 8.87
C THR A 255 15.73 -14.71 7.36
N LEU A 256 15.35 -13.50 6.93
CA LEU A 256 15.43 -13.14 5.51
C LEU A 256 16.89 -13.18 5.05
N ALA A 257 17.15 -13.85 3.92
CA ALA A 257 18.46 -13.87 3.30
C ALA A 257 18.84 -12.45 2.85
N ARG A 258 20.10 -12.08 3.04
CA ARG A 258 20.62 -10.74 2.70
C ARG A 258 21.91 -10.86 1.92
N ASP A 259 22.08 -9.96 0.96
CA ASP A 259 23.32 -9.81 0.22
C ASP A 259 24.43 -9.20 1.10
N GLU A 260 25.64 -9.10 0.56
CA GLU A 260 26.82 -8.53 1.25
C GLU A 260 26.62 -7.08 1.76
N ARG A 261 25.57 -6.38 1.31
CA ARG A 261 25.24 -5.00 1.70
C ARG A 261 24.09 -4.93 2.69
N GLY A 262 23.52 -6.08 3.07
CA GLY A 262 22.38 -6.16 3.97
C GLY A 262 21.03 -5.90 3.28
N MET A 263 20.95 -5.93 1.94
CA MET A 263 19.67 -5.86 1.23
C MET A 263 19.05 -7.25 1.17
N ALA A 264 17.75 -7.40 1.40
CA ALA A 264 17.11 -8.72 1.31
C ALA A 264 17.20 -9.30 -0.10
N GLU A 265 17.35 -10.62 -0.21
CA GLU A 265 17.39 -11.37 -1.48
C GLU A 265 16.00 -11.85 -1.93
N GLY A 266 15.86 -12.09 -3.23
CA GLY A 266 14.56 -12.39 -3.85
C GLY A 266 13.60 -11.19 -3.90
N GLY A 267 12.31 -11.48 -4.03
CA GLY A 267 11.24 -10.49 -4.05
C GLY A 267 11.18 -9.64 -5.32
N VAL A 268 10.21 -8.73 -5.35
CA VAL A 268 10.19 -7.58 -6.27
C VAL A 268 11.29 -6.60 -5.82
N ARG A 269 12.32 -6.44 -6.63
CA ARG A 269 13.46 -5.54 -6.37
C ARG A 269 13.38 -4.31 -7.26
N LEU A 270 13.08 -3.17 -6.65
CA LEU A 270 12.98 -1.88 -7.36
C LEU A 270 14.37 -1.25 -7.55
N SER A 271 14.45 -0.15 -8.29
CA SER A 271 15.71 0.58 -8.51
C SER A 271 16.41 0.99 -7.21
N GLN A 272 15.69 1.25 -6.12
CA GLN A 272 16.26 1.56 -4.80
C GLN A 272 17.00 0.37 -4.16
N VAL A 273 16.80 -0.86 -4.66
CA VAL A 273 17.49 -2.09 -4.23
C VAL A 273 18.52 -2.53 -5.27
N GLU A 274 18.20 -2.42 -6.55
CA GLU A 274 19.06 -2.86 -7.68
C GLU A 274 20.15 -1.85 -8.05
N ALA A 275 19.85 -0.56 -7.89
CA ALA A 275 20.77 0.56 -8.06
C ALA A 275 20.78 1.42 -6.78
N PRO A 276 21.26 0.87 -5.65
CA PRO A 276 21.14 1.53 -4.36
C PRO A 276 22.15 2.68 -4.19
N THR A 277 21.65 3.81 -3.71
CA THR A 277 22.44 4.92 -3.16
C THR A 277 22.44 4.93 -1.63
N ALA A 278 21.72 3.98 -1.03
CA ALA A 278 21.52 3.82 0.40
C ALA A 278 21.15 2.37 0.70
N LEU A 279 21.46 1.93 1.92
CA LEU A 279 20.88 0.71 2.49
C LEU A 279 19.42 0.99 2.82
N ASN A 280 18.52 0.23 2.20
CA ASN A 280 17.09 0.22 2.54
C ASN A 280 16.69 -1.19 2.99
N THR A 281 16.14 -1.31 4.19
CA THR A 281 15.62 -2.59 4.71
C THR A 281 14.24 -2.40 5.31
N GLY A 282 13.50 -3.49 5.46
CA GLY A 282 12.25 -3.54 6.22
C GLY A 282 12.46 -3.70 7.74
N GLN A 283 13.71 -3.73 8.21
CA GLN A 283 14.04 -3.99 9.62
C GLN A 283 14.48 -2.73 10.35
N ASN A 284 13.95 -2.56 11.57
CA ASN A 284 14.40 -1.57 12.55
C ASN A 284 13.88 -1.99 13.94
N THR A 285 14.34 -1.31 14.99
CA THR A 285 14.06 -1.58 16.40
C THR A 285 13.96 -0.24 17.14
N GLY A 286 13.50 -0.26 18.39
CA GLY A 286 13.28 0.95 19.18
C GLY A 286 11.82 1.10 19.60
N GLU A 287 11.40 2.32 19.88
CA GLU A 287 10.10 2.60 20.48
C GLU A 287 8.91 2.27 19.57
N THR A 288 7.78 1.91 20.19
CA THR A 288 6.45 1.87 19.59
C THR A 288 6.40 1.22 18.18
N PHE A 289 6.46 2.05 17.12
CA PHE A 289 6.26 1.64 15.74
C PHE A 289 7.58 1.53 14.94
N CYS A 290 8.75 1.71 15.57
CA CYS A 290 10.03 1.64 14.87
C CYS A 290 10.21 0.33 14.09
N VAL A 291 9.76 -0.80 14.64
CA VAL A 291 9.76 -2.11 13.98
C VAL A 291 9.00 -2.16 12.65
N LEU A 292 8.17 -1.16 12.35
CA LEU A 292 7.38 -1.04 11.11
C LEU A 292 8.00 -0.10 10.08
N PHE A 293 9.01 0.69 10.44
CA PHE A 293 9.51 1.78 9.60
C PHE A 293 10.65 1.35 8.69
N GLY A 294 11.28 0.21 8.98
CA GLY A 294 12.50 -0.19 8.31
C GLY A 294 13.61 0.86 8.48
N THR A 295 14.62 0.79 7.64
CA THR A 295 15.80 1.64 7.74
C THR A 295 16.14 2.29 6.41
N HIS A 296 16.72 3.50 6.47
CA HIS A 296 17.39 4.16 5.35
C HIS A 296 18.74 4.74 5.79
N VAL A 297 19.85 4.18 5.28
CA VAL A 297 21.21 4.71 5.55
C VAL A 297 21.89 5.05 4.22
N PRO A 298 22.08 6.34 3.90
CA PRO A 298 22.80 6.77 2.70
C PRO A 298 24.22 6.20 2.63
N PHE A 299 24.64 5.81 1.43
CA PHE A 299 26.02 5.44 1.19
C PHE A 299 26.92 6.67 1.14
N GLY A 300 28.18 6.48 1.54
CA GLY A 300 29.19 7.54 1.49
C GLY A 300 29.63 7.85 0.05
N GLY A 301 30.17 9.05 -0.16
CA GLY A 301 30.58 9.49 -1.49
C GLY A 301 31.62 8.59 -2.18
N ALA A 302 32.57 8.03 -1.40
CA ALA A 302 33.55 7.09 -1.92
C ALA A 302 32.92 5.78 -2.43
N GLU A 303 31.87 5.29 -1.75
CA GLU A 303 31.14 4.10 -2.18
C GLU A 303 30.35 4.38 -3.46
N LEU A 304 29.65 5.53 -3.53
CA LEU A 304 28.92 5.95 -4.72
C LEU A 304 29.86 6.16 -5.93
N ALA A 305 31.02 6.79 -5.71
CA ALA A 305 32.05 6.98 -6.73
C ALA A 305 32.62 5.65 -7.22
N ALA A 306 32.93 4.71 -6.32
CA ALA A 306 33.40 3.38 -6.69
C ALA A 306 32.34 2.58 -7.47
N ARG A 307 31.06 2.74 -7.12
CA ARG A 307 29.95 1.98 -7.70
C ARG A 307 29.50 2.51 -9.06
N TYR A 308 29.34 3.81 -9.18
CA TYR A 308 28.76 4.46 -10.34
C TYR A 308 29.78 5.33 -11.07
N GLY A 309 30.63 6.06 -10.34
CA GLY A 309 31.65 6.98 -10.86
C GLY A 309 31.11 8.22 -11.57
N THR A 310 29.86 8.21 -12.04
CA THR A 310 29.18 9.33 -12.71
C THR A 310 27.67 9.22 -12.52
N ASP A 311 26.98 10.35 -12.50
CA ASP A 311 25.51 10.42 -12.49
C ASP A 311 24.89 9.63 -13.65
N ALA A 312 25.44 9.75 -14.86
CA ALA A 312 24.94 9.04 -16.05
C ALA A 312 24.93 7.51 -15.89
N ARG A 313 25.95 6.94 -15.21
CA ARG A 313 26.00 5.50 -14.93
C ARG A 313 24.99 5.10 -13.85
N TYR A 314 24.76 5.94 -12.85
CA TYR A 314 23.70 5.74 -11.87
C TYR A 314 22.32 5.78 -12.51
N THR A 315 22.00 6.83 -13.28
CA THR A 315 20.73 6.95 -14.00
C THR A 315 20.52 5.76 -14.94
N ALA A 316 21.54 5.33 -15.69
CA ALA A 316 21.45 4.14 -16.54
C ALA A 316 21.17 2.85 -15.73
N ALA A 317 21.69 2.73 -14.50
CA ALA A 317 21.39 1.60 -13.63
C ALA A 317 19.92 1.62 -13.16
N VAL A 318 19.39 2.79 -12.77
CA VAL A 318 17.98 2.98 -12.42
C VAL A 318 17.08 2.61 -13.59
N LEU A 319 17.33 3.17 -14.78
CA LEU A 319 16.53 2.91 -15.98
C LEU A 319 16.51 1.43 -16.38
N ARG A 320 17.65 0.73 -16.25
CA ARG A 320 17.70 -0.72 -16.51
C ARG A 320 16.88 -1.52 -15.51
N SER A 321 16.94 -1.16 -14.22
CA SER A 321 16.13 -1.83 -13.19
C SER A 321 14.64 -1.61 -13.44
N ASP A 322 14.23 -0.38 -13.74
CA ASP A 322 12.83 -0.04 -13.95
C ASP A 322 12.29 -0.61 -15.25
N ALA A 323 13.10 -0.69 -16.31
CA ALA A 323 12.72 -1.41 -17.53
C ALA A 323 12.40 -2.89 -17.26
N ARG A 324 13.19 -3.56 -16.39
CA ARG A 324 12.88 -4.94 -15.96
C ARG A 324 11.58 -5.00 -15.16
N ASN A 325 11.37 -4.08 -14.23
CA ASN A 325 10.14 -4.06 -13.42
C ASN A 325 8.89 -3.73 -14.25
N LEU A 326 9.01 -2.88 -15.29
CA LEU A 326 7.94 -2.62 -16.25
C LEU A 326 7.59 -3.86 -17.06
N LEU A 327 8.61 -4.55 -17.60
CA LEU A 327 8.41 -5.78 -18.37
C LEU A 327 7.80 -6.90 -17.50
N ALA A 328 8.20 -6.99 -16.23
CA ALA A 328 7.61 -7.92 -15.27
C ALA A 328 6.22 -7.46 -14.76
N GLY A 329 5.82 -6.22 -15.05
CA GLY A 329 4.54 -5.65 -14.62
C GLY A 329 4.48 -5.26 -13.14
N HIS A 330 5.62 -5.11 -12.45
CA HIS A 330 5.70 -4.79 -11.03
C HIS A 330 5.53 -3.30 -10.70
N ILE A 331 5.68 -2.41 -11.70
CA ILE A 331 5.47 -0.96 -11.57
C ILE A 331 4.73 -0.42 -12.80
N LEU A 332 4.15 0.78 -12.70
CA LEU A 332 3.51 1.45 -13.84
C LEU A 332 4.52 2.35 -14.60
N PRO A 333 4.25 2.68 -15.88
CA PRO A 333 5.10 3.60 -16.64
C PRO A 333 5.33 4.96 -15.96
N ALA A 334 4.31 5.50 -15.28
CA ALA A 334 4.42 6.75 -14.52
C ALA A 334 5.40 6.63 -13.34
N ASP A 335 5.45 5.47 -12.68
CA ASP A 335 6.36 5.21 -11.56
C ASP A 335 7.81 5.11 -12.04
N ALA A 336 8.05 4.43 -13.16
CA ALA A 336 9.38 4.36 -13.79
C ALA A 336 9.86 5.75 -14.24
N TRP A 337 8.96 6.59 -14.75
CA TRP A 337 9.27 7.97 -15.08
C TRP A 337 9.62 8.80 -13.84
N ALA A 338 8.86 8.67 -12.75
CA ALA A 338 9.16 9.35 -11.49
C ALA A 338 10.52 8.94 -10.92
N ASN A 339 10.85 7.66 -10.96
CA ASN A 339 12.16 7.15 -10.57
C ASN A 339 13.29 7.71 -11.46
N ALA A 340 13.07 7.81 -12.78
CA ALA A 340 14.04 8.38 -13.70
C ALA A 340 14.32 9.85 -13.38
N LEU A 341 13.28 10.65 -13.11
CA LEU A 341 13.44 12.04 -12.68
C LEU A 341 14.19 12.14 -11.36
N ALA A 342 13.80 11.36 -10.35
CA ALA A 342 14.49 11.34 -9.06
C ALA A 342 15.97 10.94 -9.20
N ALA A 343 16.30 10.08 -10.16
CA ALA A 343 17.68 9.66 -10.41
C ALA A 343 18.55 10.75 -11.07
N LEU A 344 17.94 11.74 -11.71
CA LEU A 344 18.65 12.91 -12.27
C LEU A 344 19.03 13.93 -11.19
N ASP A 345 18.33 13.92 -10.05
CA ASP A 345 18.57 14.84 -8.92
C ASP A 345 19.62 14.30 -7.93
N VAL A 346 20.14 13.09 -8.15
CA VAL A 346 21.19 12.49 -7.31
C VAL A 346 22.57 12.92 -7.82
N ASP A 347 23.36 13.53 -6.93
CA ASP A 347 24.77 13.85 -7.18
C ASP A 347 25.67 12.66 -6.82
N ILE A 348 26.32 12.06 -7.82
CA ILE A 348 27.33 11.02 -7.65
C ILE A 348 28.71 11.68 -7.63
N PRO A 349 29.44 11.61 -6.50
CA PRO A 349 30.79 12.15 -6.44
C PRO A 349 31.69 11.52 -7.50
N ARG A 350 32.48 12.37 -8.15
CA ARG A 350 33.50 11.91 -9.10
C ARG A 350 34.66 11.30 -8.33
N SER A 351 35.20 10.20 -8.85
CA SER A 351 36.41 9.54 -8.35
C SER A 351 37.65 10.40 -8.48
#